data_AF-A0A416PFF5-F1
#
_entry.id   AF-A0A416PFF5-F1
#
_cell.length_a   1.000
_cell.length_b   1.000
_cell.length_c   1.000
_cell.angle_alpha   90.00
_cell.angle_beta   90.00
_cell.angle_gamma   90.00
#
_symmetry.space_group_name_H-M   'P 1'
#
loop_
_entity.id
_entity.type
_entity.pdbx_description
1 polymer ?
#
loop_
_entity_poly.entity_id
_entity_poly.type
_entity_poly.pdbx_seq_one_letter_code
_entity_poly.pdbx_strand_id
1 'polypeptide(L)'
;MAVDNIDLSGEIKAWKDAAYGKDVRAANVAAFEKIQGTVNDTVQNVNQASEDASSASQNAQKAVDDIQSAIETATSKASEAAGSATAADTSKKAAASSAAAADNSKTQAAASAAEAKKIAQGLGDFDGTAAKVKITDTYGLVVSALGESTAQALIDAIANKVVNELINKNKIVNNLLATDASTVLAGTQGAALDKRLVAAEKAVTQLNSEALFTNALHTVSANDSNGIKNDMYANWNTFKTGVAALLYRNSAEAWIGLINKYDNAKGSVLLINSWGSIKVYRHYGTVLTDIYVAS
;
A
#
# COMPACT_ATOMS: atom_id res chain seq x y z
N MET A 1 5.86 -16.18 117.51
CA MET A 1 5.35 -16.19 118.90
C MET A 1 6.27 -17.07 119.73
N ALA A 2 6.67 -16.62 120.92
CA ALA A 2 7.51 -17.43 121.82
C ALA A 2 6.62 -18.45 122.53
N VAL A 3 7.03 -19.72 122.53
CA VAL A 3 6.44 -20.73 123.42
C VAL A 3 7.26 -20.65 124.70
N ASP A 4 6.63 -20.22 125.79
CA ASP A 4 7.29 -20.18 127.09
C ASP A 4 7.56 -21.61 127.58
N ASN A 5 8.75 -21.85 128.14
CA ASN A 5 9.07 -23.13 128.74
C ASN A 5 8.13 -23.39 129.93
N ILE A 6 7.58 -24.61 130.02
CA ILE A 6 6.74 -25.01 131.15
C ILE A 6 7.58 -24.99 132.43
N ASP A 7 7.31 -24.04 133.32
CA ASP A 7 7.92 -24.00 134.66
C ASP A 7 7.09 -24.81 135.66
N LEU A 8 7.63 -25.98 136.01
CA LEU A 8 7.08 -26.91 136.99
C LEU A 8 7.82 -26.85 138.35
N SER A 9 8.72 -25.89 138.55
CA SER A 9 9.59 -25.84 139.74
C SER A 9 8.79 -25.79 141.05
N GLY A 10 7.67 -25.07 141.07
CA GLY A 10 6.74 -25.02 142.19
C GLY A 10 6.04 -26.35 142.47
N GLU A 11 5.55 -27.03 141.43
CA GLU A 11 4.84 -28.31 141.52
C GLU A 11 5.79 -29.44 141.94
N ILE A 12 7.02 -29.45 141.39
CA ILE A 12 8.07 -30.39 141.76
C ILE A 12 8.45 -30.25 143.23
N LYS A 13 8.56 -29.00 143.73
CA LYS A 13 8.81 -28.74 145.15
C LYS A 13 7.66 -29.23 146.03
N ALA A 14 6.41 -28.93 145.65
CA ALA A 14 5.22 -29.41 146.37
C ALA A 14 5.12 -30.95 146.42
N TRP A 15 5.54 -31.63 145.36
CA TRP A 15 5.62 -33.09 145.31
C TRP A 15 6.67 -33.65 146.26
N LYS A 16 7.85 -33.02 146.33
CA LYS A 16 8.97 -33.42 147.19
C LYS A 16 8.67 -33.22 148.68
N ASP A 17 7.95 -32.15 149.01
CA ASP A 17 7.60 -31.77 150.39
C ASP A 17 6.32 -32.48 150.90
N ALA A 18 5.71 -33.36 150.09
CA ALA A 18 4.46 -34.05 150.41
C ALA A 18 4.60 -35.08 151.54
N ALA A 19 3.78 -34.95 152.59
CA ALA A 19 3.78 -35.87 153.74
C ALA A 19 2.77 -37.04 153.59
N TYR A 20 1.71 -36.86 152.78
CA TYR A 20 0.67 -37.85 152.56
C TYR A 20 0.32 -37.98 151.07
N GLY A 21 -0.23 -39.14 150.67
CA GLY A 21 -0.58 -39.40 149.26
C GLY A 21 -1.62 -38.45 148.63
N LYS A 22 -2.37 -37.70 149.44
CA LYS A 22 -3.27 -36.62 148.95
C LYS A 22 -2.48 -35.42 148.40
N ASP A 23 -1.34 -35.10 149.00
CA ASP A 23 -0.52 -33.94 148.64
C ASP A 23 0.24 -34.22 147.33
N VAL A 24 0.72 -35.47 147.17
CA VAL A 24 1.27 -36.00 145.91
C VAL A 24 0.25 -35.89 144.77
N ARG A 25 -1.01 -36.29 145.01
CA ARG A 25 -2.07 -36.16 144.00
C ARG A 25 -2.34 -34.69 143.65
N ALA A 26 -2.37 -33.79 144.62
CA ALA A 26 -2.58 -32.37 144.38
C ALA A 26 -1.45 -31.74 143.54
N ALA A 27 -0.19 -32.03 143.85
CA ALA A 27 0.97 -31.57 143.07
C ALA A 27 0.95 -32.11 141.63
N ASN A 28 0.58 -33.39 141.44
CA ASN A 28 0.42 -33.97 140.11
C ASN A 28 -0.71 -33.32 139.31
N VAL A 29 -1.88 -33.08 139.93
CA VAL A 29 -3.00 -32.41 139.27
C VAL A 29 -2.60 -31.01 138.82
N ALA A 30 -1.97 -30.21 139.69
CA ALA A 30 -1.49 -28.88 139.34
C ALA A 30 -0.46 -28.90 138.18
N ALA A 31 0.47 -29.87 138.18
CA ALA A 31 1.41 -30.04 137.08
C ALA A 31 0.71 -30.41 135.76
N PHE A 32 -0.27 -31.32 135.80
CA PHE A 32 -1.03 -31.71 134.61
C PHE A 32 -1.91 -30.57 134.07
N GLU A 33 -2.51 -29.76 134.94
CA GLU A 33 -3.27 -28.57 134.53
C GLU A 33 -2.35 -27.55 133.82
N LYS A 34 -1.16 -27.29 134.35
CA LYS A 34 -0.16 -26.42 133.69
C LYS A 34 0.30 -26.95 132.33
N ILE A 35 0.58 -28.25 132.25
CA ILE A 35 0.98 -28.91 130.99
C ILE A 35 -0.16 -28.81 129.97
N GLN A 36 -1.39 -29.12 130.37
CA GLN A 36 -2.56 -29.04 129.49
C GLN A 36 -2.80 -27.61 128.98
N GLY A 37 -2.70 -26.61 129.87
CA GLY A 37 -2.79 -25.20 129.48
C GLY A 37 -1.76 -24.83 128.43
N THR A 38 -0.48 -25.13 128.69
CA THR A 38 0.61 -24.81 127.75
C THR A 38 0.46 -25.55 126.42
N VAL A 39 0.04 -26.82 126.45
CA VAL A 39 -0.20 -27.62 125.24
C VAL A 39 -1.36 -27.03 124.43
N ASN A 40 -2.46 -26.64 125.07
CA ASN A 40 -3.60 -26.02 124.40
C ASN A 40 -3.21 -24.69 123.74
N ASP A 41 -2.47 -23.84 124.45
CA ASP A 41 -1.96 -22.57 123.91
C ASP A 41 -1.02 -22.80 122.72
N THR A 42 -0.14 -23.80 122.83
CA THR A 42 0.76 -24.17 121.74
C THR A 42 0.00 -24.65 120.50
N VAL A 43 -1.04 -25.48 120.67
CA VAL A 43 -1.87 -25.95 119.56
C VAL A 43 -2.63 -24.81 118.90
N GLN A 44 -3.18 -23.87 119.68
CA GLN A 44 -3.83 -22.68 119.13
C GLN A 44 -2.86 -21.82 118.31
N ASN A 45 -1.65 -21.59 118.84
CA ASN A 45 -0.61 -20.86 118.13
C ASN A 45 -0.18 -21.54 116.82
N VAL A 46 -0.03 -22.87 116.82
CA VAL A 46 0.31 -23.65 115.62
C VAL A 46 -0.81 -23.58 114.59
N ASN A 47 -2.08 -23.69 115.02
CA ASN A 47 -3.23 -23.58 114.13
C ASN A 47 -3.32 -22.18 113.50
N GLN A 48 -3.16 -21.12 114.29
CA GLN A 48 -3.15 -19.75 113.77
C GLN A 48 -2.00 -19.54 112.77
N ALA A 49 -0.79 -20.00 113.10
CA ALA A 49 0.35 -19.91 112.18
C ALA A 49 0.11 -20.69 110.87
N SER A 50 -0.59 -21.81 110.93
CA SER A 50 -0.99 -22.60 109.75
C SER A 50 -2.01 -21.86 108.88
N GLU A 51 -3.01 -21.22 109.50
CA GLU A 51 -4.00 -20.38 108.81
C GLU A 51 -3.34 -19.18 108.13
N ASP A 52 -2.42 -18.51 108.84
CA ASP A 52 -1.65 -17.39 108.31
C ASP A 52 -0.77 -17.83 107.12
N ALA A 53 -0.10 -18.98 107.24
CA ALA A 53 0.74 -19.55 106.16
C ALA A 53 -0.10 -19.97 104.94
N SER A 54 -1.29 -20.53 105.16
CA SER A 54 -2.24 -20.88 104.10
C SER A 54 -2.72 -19.62 103.36
N SER A 55 -3.09 -18.58 104.10
CA SER A 55 -3.53 -17.29 103.56
C SER A 55 -2.41 -16.61 102.75
N ALA A 56 -1.19 -16.63 103.28
CA ALA A 56 -0.02 -16.11 102.58
C ALA A 56 0.26 -16.87 101.27
N SER A 57 0.10 -18.19 101.27
CA SER A 57 0.28 -19.03 100.07
C SER A 57 -0.78 -18.75 99.00
N GLN A 58 -2.04 -18.58 99.39
CA GLN A 58 -3.12 -18.20 98.46
C GLN A 58 -2.88 -16.82 97.83
N ASN A 59 -2.45 -15.85 98.63
CA ASN A 59 -2.09 -14.51 98.14
C ASN A 59 -0.90 -14.56 97.18
N ALA A 60 0.12 -15.36 97.48
CA ALA A 60 1.27 -15.56 96.60
C ALA A 60 0.85 -16.20 95.27
N GLN A 61 -0.04 -17.21 95.30
CA GLN A 61 -0.56 -17.83 94.08
C GLN A 61 -1.34 -16.83 93.23
N LYS A 62 -2.21 -16.03 93.85
CA LYS A 62 -2.95 -14.98 93.15
C LYS A 62 -2.00 -13.98 92.47
N ALA A 63 -0.92 -13.57 93.16
CA ALA A 63 0.07 -12.67 92.57
C ALA A 63 0.78 -13.30 91.37
N VAL A 64 1.09 -14.60 91.41
CA VAL A 64 1.65 -15.34 90.28
C VAL A 64 0.67 -15.35 89.09
N ASP A 65 -0.61 -15.61 89.32
CA ASP A 65 -1.64 -15.64 88.27
C ASP A 65 -1.85 -14.25 87.63
N ASP A 66 -1.84 -13.19 88.45
CA ASP A 66 -1.93 -11.80 87.98
C ASP A 66 -0.70 -11.43 87.11
N ILE A 67 0.50 -11.84 87.52
CA ILE A 67 1.75 -11.63 86.75
C ILE A 67 1.70 -12.39 85.42
N GLN A 68 1.26 -13.64 85.44
CA GLN A 68 1.14 -14.47 84.23
C GLN A 68 0.20 -13.82 83.20
N SER A 69 -0.96 -13.34 83.67
CA SER A 69 -1.93 -12.63 82.83
C SER A 69 -1.36 -11.34 82.23
N ALA A 70 -0.54 -10.60 83.00
CA ALA A 70 0.13 -9.39 82.53
C ALA A 70 1.20 -9.70 81.46
N ILE A 71 1.95 -10.79 81.63
CA ILE A 71 2.94 -11.26 80.65
C ILE A 71 2.28 -11.63 79.32
N GLU A 72 1.17 -12.36 79.37
CA GLU A 72 0.40 -12.73 78.17
C GLU A 72 -0.11 -11.50 77.42
N THR A 73 -0.65 -10.53 78.17
CA THR A 73 -1.11 -9.25 77.61
C THR A 73 0.04 -8.47 76.94
N ALA A 74 1.19 -8.35 77.63
CA ALA A 74 2.36 -7.64 77.11
C ALA A 74 2.92 -8.32 75.84
N THR A 75 2.94 -9.65 75.82
CA THR A 75 3.41 -10.45 74.68
C THR A 75 2.49 -10.28 73.47
N SER A 76 1.17 -10.28 73.70
CA SER A 76 0.18 -10.02 72.65
C SER A 76 0.35 -8.61 72.07
N LYS A 77 0.48 -7.59 72.91
CA LYS A 77 0.70 -6.20 72.48
C LYS A 77 2.01 -6.01 71.72
N ALA A 78 3.09 -6.69 72.12
CA ALA A 78 4.35 -6.67 71.40
C ALA A 78 4.20 -7.27 69.99
N SER A 79 3.42 -8.34 69.85
CA SER A 79 3.15 -8.97 68.56
C SER A 79 2.30 -8.07 67.63
N GLU A 80 1.26 -7.43 68.18
CA GLU A 80 0.45 -6.44 67.45
C GLU A 80 1.30 -5.25 66.96
N ALA A 81 2.22 -4.77 67.79
CA ALA A 81 3.14 -3.68 67.44
C ALA A 81 4.11 -4.10 66.33
N ALA A 82 4.65 -5.32 66.37
CA ALA A 82 5.52 -5.85 65.32
C ALA A 82 4.78 -6.00 63.98
N GLY A 83 3.54 -6.47 64.00
CA GLY A 83 2.66 -6.52 62.83
C GLY A 83 2.41 -5.13 62.25
N SER A 84 2.11 -4.16 63.11
CA SER A 84 1.89 -2.76 62.72
C SER A 84 3.13 -2.13 62.07
N ALA A 85 4.33 -2.40 62.60
CA ALA A 85 5.59 -1.94 62.03
C ALA A 85 5.85 -2.53 60.62
N THR A 86 5.53 -3.81 60.43
CA THR A 86 5.64 -4.49 59.12
C THR A 86 4.67 -3.90 58.10
N ALA A 87 3.44 -3.62 58.51
CA ALA A 87 2.45 -2.95 57.67
C ALA A 87 2.93 -1.55 57.25
N ALA A 88 3.49 -0.77 58.19
CA ALA A 88 4.03 0.55 57.90
C ALA A 88 5.20 0.52 56.89
N ASP A 89 6.12 -0.44 57.02
CA ASP A 89 7.22 -0.61 56.04
C ASP A 89 6.69 -0.96 54.64
N THR A 90 5.67 -1.82 54.58
CA THR A 90 5.01 -2.18 53.32
C THR A 90 4.34 -0.97 52.67
N SER A 91 3.60 -0.16 53.45
CA SER A 91 3.01 1.09 52.97
C SER A 91 4.06 2.08 52.49
N LYS A 92 5.21 2.19 53.16
CA LYS A 92 6.32 3.05 52.74
C LYS A 92 6.89 2.61 51.39
N LYS A 93 7.10 1.31 51.18
CA LYS A 93 7.54 0.75 49.88
C LYS A 93 6.53 1.03 48.77
N ALA A 94 5.24 0.83 49.03
CA ALA A 94 4.19 1.12 48.07
C ALA A 94 4.10 2.60 47.68
N ALA A 95 4.28 3.51 48.65
CA ALA A 95 4.35 4.94 48.40
C ALA A 95 5.55 5.31 47.51
N ALA A 96 6.73 4.72 47.76
CA ALA A 96 7.91 4.92 46.94
C ALA A 96 7.73 4.42 45.49
N SER A 97 7.13 3.24 45.31
CA SER A 97 6.79 2.71 43.97
C SER A 97 5.80 3.62 43.23
N SER A 98 4.81 4.17 43.94
CA SER A 98 3.82 5.09 43.36
C SER A 98 4.47 6.40 42.91
N ALA A 99 5.40 6.93 43.70
CA ALA A 99 6.17 8.13 43.32
C ALA A 99 7.00 7.89 42.06
N ALA A 100 7.71 6.76 41.96
CA ALA A 100 8.49 6.40 40.78
C ALA A 100 7.60 6.24 39.52
N ALA A 101 6.41 5.67 39.66
CA ALA A 101 5.45 5.53 38.57
C ALA A 101 4.93 6.91 38.07
N ALA A 102 4.72 7.85 39.00
CA ALA A 102 4.34 9.22 38.65
C ALA A 102 5.45 9.95 37.87
N ASP A 103 6.71 9.81 38.29
CA ASP A 103 7.86 10.40 37.59
C ASP A 103 8.04 9.81 36.18
N ASN A 104 7.86 8.50 36.02
CA ASN A 104 7.88 7.85 34.71
C ASN A 104 6.75 8.36 33.80
N SER A 105 5.53 8.50 34.35
CA SER A 105 4.38 9.03 33.61
C SER A 105 4.61 10.47 33.15
N LYS A 106 5.22 11.31 34.00
CA LYS A 106 5.60 12.68 33.65
C LYS A 106 6.60 12.72 32.49
N THR A 107 7.59 11.82 32.52
CA THR A 107 8.59 11.70 31.45
C THR A 107 7.96 11.29 30.12
N GLN A 108 7.06 10.30 30.14
CA GLN A 108 6.34 9.85 28.95
C GLN A 108 5.43 10.94 28.39
N ALA A 109 4.70 11.66 29.24
CA ALA A 109 3.88 12.79 28.82
C ALA A 109 4.71 13.89 28.12
N ALA A 110 5.90 14.20 28.65
CA ALA A 110 6.81 15.16 28.02
C ALA A 110 7.32 14.66 26.65
N ALA A 111 7.64 13.36 26.52
CA ALA A 111 8.05 12.77 25.25
C ALA A 111 6.92 12.79 24.21
N SER A 112 5.69 12.42 24.60
CA SER A 112 4.52 12.49 23.73
C SER A 112 4.22 13.93 23.29
N ALA A 113 4.34 14.92 24.18
CA ALA A 113 4.18 16.33 23.83
C ALA A 113 5.25 16.81 22.84
N ALA A 114 6.51 16.37 23.01
CA ALA A 114 7.58 16.68 22.08
C ALA A 114 7.34 16.06 20.68
N GLU A 115 6.84 14.82 20.63
CA GLU A 115 6.52 14.15 19.38
C GLU A 115 5.32 14.80 18.68
N ALA A 116 4.25 15.12 19.41
CA ALA A 116 3.11 15.86 18.87
C ALA A 116 3.55 17.22 18.29
N LYS A 117 4.49 17.91 18.94
CA LYS A 117 5.07 19.16 18.42
C LYS A 117 5.86 18.94 17.13
N LYS A 118 6.67 17.88 17.03
CA LYS A 118 7.39 17.55 15.79
C LYS A 118 6.42 17.23 14.65
N ILE A 119 5.37 16.46 14.91
CA ILE A 119 4.34 16.15 13.93
C ILE A 119 3.66 17.43 13.47
N ALA A 120 3.24 18.30 14.40
CA ALA A 120 2.64 19.58 14.06
C ALA A 120 3.59 20.49 13.25
N GLN A 121 4.88 20.55 13.60
CA GLN A 121 5.89 21.28 12.85
C GLN A 121 6.14 20.69 11.45
N GLY A 122 6.14 19.36 11.33
CA GLY A 122 6.33 18.65 10.06
C GLY A 122 5.14 18.78 9.11
N LEU A 123 3.92 18.85 9.65
CA LEU A 123 2.71 19.14 8.87
C LEU A 123 2.59 20.64 8.54
N GLY A 124 3.14 21.53 9.37
CA GLY A 124 3.14 22.97 9.12
C GLY A 124 1.72 23.52 8.91
N ASP A 125 1.54 24.31 7.84
CA ASP A 125 0.25 24.89 7.44
C ASP A 125 -0.57 23.97 6.51
N PHE A 126 -0.33 22.66 6.53
CA PHE A 126 -1.07 21.73 5.69
C PHE A 126 -2.55 21.69 6.11
N ASP A 127 -3.43 22.14 5.21
CA ASP A 127 -4.88 22.22 5.39
C ASP A 127 -5.62 21.05 4.74
N GLY A 128 -4.90 20.01 4.32
CA GLY A 128 -5.45 18.89 3.57
C GLY A 128 -5.49 19.09 2.06
N THR A 129 -5.08 20.26 1.55
CA THR A 129 -5.11 20.58 0.12
C THR A 129 -3.72 20.54 -0.53
N ALA A 130 -3.68 20.22 -1.83
CA ALA A 130 -2.46 20.28 -2.63
C ALA A 130 -1.93 21.73 -2.81
N ALA A 131 -2.72 22.74 -2.48
CA ALA A 131 -2.34 24.15 -2.59
C ALA A 131 -1.34 24.58 -1.51
N LYS A 132 -1.33 23.92 -0.35
CA LYS A 132 -0.37 24.19 0.74
C LYS A 132 0.86 23.31 0.71
N VAL A 133 0.88 22.28 -0.14
CA VAL A 133 2.04 21.40 -0.31
C VAL A 133 3.05 22.07 -1.22
N LYS A 134 4.13 22.58 -0.63
CA LYS A 134 5.27 23.15 -1.34
C LYS A 134 6.13 22.02 -1.91
N ILE A 135 6.43 22.10 -3.20
CA ILE A 135 7.29 21.17 -3.92
C ILE A 135 8.24 21.94 -4.85
N THR A 136 9.37 21.33 -5.20
CA THR A 136 10.29 21.90 -6.18
C THR A 136 9.77 21.62 -7.59
N ASP A 137 9.57 22.67 -8.37
CA ASP A 137 9.25 22.59 -9.80
C ASP A 137 10.52 22.26 -10.59
N THR A 138 10.87 20.97 -10.64
CA THR A 138 12.08 20.47 -11.28
C THR A 138 12.20 20.87 -12.76
N TYR A 139 11.06 21.03 -13.44
CA TYR A 139 11.00 21.22 -14.89
C TYR A 139 10.67 22.65 -15.33
N GLY A 140 10.34 23.52 -14.38
CA GLY A 140 9.94 24.89 -14.65
C GLY A 140 8.60 24.98 -15.40
N LEU A 141 7.61 24.18 -14.96
CA LEU A 141 6.28 24.14 -15.58
C LEU A 141 5.38 25.30 -15.14
N VAL A 142 5.56 25.79 -13.91
CA VAL A 142 4.80 26.89 -13.31
C VAL A 142 5.70 28.10 -13.07
N VAL A 143 6.91 27.86 -12.55
CA VAL A 143 7.92 28.88 -12.24
C VAL A 143 9.24 28.54 -12.96
N SER A 144 10.33 29.25 -12.67
CA SER A 144 11.66 28.85 -13.18
C SER A 144 12.03 27.45 -12.66
N ALA A 145 12.73 26.65 -13.46
CA ALA A 145 13.19 25.33 -13.05
C ALA A 145 13.94 25.36 -11.71
N LEU A 146 13.67 24.37 -10.86
CA LEU A 146 14.11 24.25 -9.47
C LEU A 146 13.54 25.32 -8.52
N GLY A 147 12.60 26.15 -8.97
CA GLY A 147 11.84 27.05 -8.12
C GLY A 147 10.81 26.32 -7.24
N GLU A 148 10.36 26.96 -6.18
CA GLU A 148 9.29 26.43 -5.31
C GLU A 148 7.91 26.72 -5.93
N SER A 149 7.08 25.67 -6.02
CA SER A 149 5.70 25.71 -6.50
C SER A 149 4.80 24.95 -5.53
N THR A 150 3.49 25.09 -5.69
CA THR A 150 2.53 24.23 -4.99
C THR A 150 2.25 22.98 -5.83
N ALA A 151 1.93 21.86 -5.17
CA ALA A 151 1.53 20.65 -5.86
C ALA A 151 0.30 20.88 -6.77
N GLN A 152 -0.67 21.68 -6.30
CA GLN A 152 -1.83 22.06 -7.10
C GLN A 152 -1.45 22.80 -8.38
N ALA A 153 -0.60 23.83 -8.29
CA ALA A 153 -0.22 24.63 -9.45
C ALA A 153 0.50 23.79 -10.52
N LEU A 154 1.33 22.83 -10.09
CA LEU A 154 2.01 21.90 -10.99
C LEU A 154 1.04 20.93 -11.66
N ILE A 155 0.08 20.38 -10.91
CA ILE A 155 -0.99 19.54 -11.47
C ILE A 155 -1.79 20.33 -12.52
N ASP A 156 -2.16 21.58 -12.21
CA ASP A 156 -2.91 22.45 -13.12
C ASP A 156 -2.11 22.76 -14.39
N ALA A 157 -0.81 23.04 -14.26
CA ALA A 157 0.07 23.28 -15.40
C ALA A 157 0.24 22.04 -16.29
N ILE A 158 0.39 20.86 -15.69
CA ILE A 158 0.45 19.59 -16.42
C ILE A 158 -0.89 19.32 -17.13
N ALA A 159 -2.01 19.47 -16.43
CA ALA A 159 -3.33 19.27 -17.00
C ALA A 159 -3.57 20.21 -18.19
N ASN A 160 -3.19 21.48 -18.06
CA ASN A 160 -3.27 22.45 -19.14
C ASN A 160 -2.38 22.06 -20.33
N LYS A 161 -1.11 21.69 -20.10
CA LYS A 161 -0.19 21.25 -21.16
C LYS A 161 -0.70 20.00 -21.89
N VAL A 162 -1.24 19.03 -21.16
CA VAL A 162 -1.80 17.80 -21.73
C VAL A 162 -3.04 18.12 -22.55
N VAL A 163 -4.04 18.80 -21.98
CA VAL A 163 -5.34 19.01 -22.64
C VAL A 163 -5.25 20.04 -23.77
N ASN A 164 -4.55 21.16 -23.56
CA ASN A 164 -4.61 22.32 -24.45
C ASN A 164 -3.42 22.45 -25.41
N GLU A 165 -2.28 21.79 -25.14
CA GLU A 165 -1.09 21.85 -26.02
C GLU A 165 -0.84 20.51 -26.74
N LEU A 166 -0.77 19.40 -25.99
CA LEU A 166 -0.42 18.08 -26.54
C LEU A 166 -1.62 17.39 -27.19
N ILE A 167 -2.75 17.32 -26.48
CA ILE A 167 -4.01 16.73 -26.96
C ILE A 167 -4.90 17.79 -27.61
N ASN A 168 -4.36 18.97 -27.94
CA ASN A 168 -5.12 19.91 -28.74
C ASN A 168 -5.45 19.23 -30.07
N LYS A 169 -6.75 18.90 -30.23
CA LYS A 169 -7.24 18.11 -31.37
C LYS A 169 -6.70 18.68 -32.67
N ASN A 170 -6.58 20.00 -32.84
CA ASN A 170 -6.04 20.60 -34.05
C ASN A 170 -4.60 20.18 -34.39
N LYS A 171 -3.70 19.94 -33.43
CA LYS A 171 -2.33 19.51 -33.75
C LYS A 171 -2.22 18.02 -34.04
N ILE A 172 -2.92 17.18 -33.28
CA ILE A 172 -2.99 15.74 -33.56
C ILE A 172 -3.72 15.53 -34.89
N VAL A 173 -4.86 16.20 -35.09
CA VAL A 173 -5.64 16.17 -36.33
C VAL A 173 -4.85 16.77 -37.49
N ASN A 174 -4.17 17.91 -37.37
CA ASN A 174 -3.38 18.42 -38.51
C ASN A 174 -2.19 17.51 -38.84
N ASN A 175 -1.52 16.93 -37.83
CA ASN A 175 -0.42 16.00 -38.05
C ASN A 175 -0.88 14.62 -38.57
N LEU A 176 -2.10 14.15 -38.25
CA LEU A 176 -2.67 12.88 -38.73
C LEU A 176 -3.53 13.01 -40.00
N LEU A 177 -4.23 14.12 -40.18
CA LEU A 177 -5.14 14.37 -41.31
C LEU A 177 -4.49 15.18 -42.43
N ALA A 178 -3.25 15.65 -42.26
CA ALA A 178 -2.46 16.31 -43.30
C ALA A 178 -3.18 17.49 -43.98
N THR A 179 -3.95 18.26 -43.21
CA THR A 179 -4.63 19.48 -43.68
C THR A 179 -3.67 20.63 -44.01
N ASP A 180 -2.43 20.53 -43.54
CA ASP A 180 -1.30 21.38 -43.91
C ASP A 180 -0.21 20.53 -44.59
N ALA A 181 0.13 20.90 -45.82
CA ALA A 181 1.11 20.22 -46.67
C ALA A 181 2.56 20.22 -46.11
N SER A 182 2.81 20.87 -44.97
CA SER A 182 4.11 20.90 -44.30
C SER A 182 4.29 19.88 -43.16
N THR A 183 3.25 19.09 -42.83
CA THR A 183 3.27 18.19 -41.64
C THR A 183 3.33 16.70 -41.98
N VAL A 184 3.45 15.86 -40.96
CA VAL A 184 4.17 14.56 -40.90
C VAL A 184 3.84 13.51 -41.98
N LEU A 185 2.66 13.52 -42.60
CA LEU A 185 2.34 12.65 -43.74
C LEU A 185 2.73 13.24 -45.11
N ALA A 186 2.79 14.58 -45.22
CA ALA A 186 3.29 15.29 -46.39
C ALA A 186 4.83 15.40 -46.40
N GLY A 187 5.47 15.39 -45.21
CA GLY A 187 6.86 15.78 -45.01
C GLY A 187 7.91 15.06 -45.88
N THR A 188 7.68 13.80 -46.25
CA THR A 188 8.59 13.08 -47.17
C THR A 188 7.88 12.02 -48.01
N GLN A 189 7.02 11.18 -47.41
CA GLN A 189 6.36 10.09 -48.13
C GLN A 189 5.24 10.59 -49.05
N GLY A 190 4.41 11.54 -48.60
CA GLY A 190 3.38 12.15 -49.43
C GLY A 190 3.94 12.88 -50.65
N ALA A 191 4.98 13.71 -50.46
CA ALA A 191 5.66 14.39 -51.58
C ALA A 191 6.35 13.41 -52.54
N ALA A 192 6.88 12.29 -52.04
CA ALA A 192 7.46 11.24 -52.90
C ALA A 192 6.39 10.50 -53.71
N LEU A 193 5.22 10.23 -53.11
CA LEU A 193 4.08 9.61 -53.80
C LEU A 193 3.52 10.54 -54.88
N ASP A 194 3.31 11.82 -54.60
CA ASP A 194 2.83 12.82 -55.56
C ASP A 194 3.76 12.92 -56.78
N LYS A 195 5.07 13.06 -56.56
CA LYS A 195 6.06 13.05 -57.65
C LYS A 195 6.02 11.78 -58.49
N ARG A 196 5.85 10.61 -57.85
CA ARG A 196 5.74 9.34 -58.56
C ARG A 196 4.44 9.23 -59.35
N LEU A 197 3.33 9.75 -58.81
CA LEU A 197 2.03 9.75 -59.47
C LEU A 197 2.05 10.64 -60.72
N VAL A 198 2.52 11.89 -60.59
CA VAL A 198 2.67 12.83 -61.73
C VAL A 198 3.58 12.26 -62.81
N ALA A 199 4.70 11.64 -62.43
CA ALA A 199 5.59 10.99 -63.39
C ALA A 199 4.90 9.82 -64.12
N ALA A 200 4.11 9.02 -63.40
CA ALA A 200 3.34 7.92 -63.98
C ALA A 200 2.26 8.42 -64.95
N GLU A 201 1.52 9.47 -64.59
CA GLU A 201 0.49 10.08 -65.45
C GLU A 201 1.09 10.62 -66.75
N LYS A 202 2.27 11.27 -66.66
CA LYS A 202 2.99 11.75 -67.84
C LYS A 202 3.45 10.59 -68.74
N ALA A 203 3.98 9.52 -68.14
CA ALA A 203 4.43 8.34 -68.88
C ALA A 203 3.28 7.64 -69.61
N VAL A 204 2.12 7.48 -68.97
CA VAL A 204 0.91 6.90 -69.59
C VAL A 204 0.43 7.76 -70.76
N THR A 205 0.43 9.09 -70.59
CA THR A 205 0.06 10.02 -71.67
C THR A 205 0.99 9.89 -72.86
N GLN A 206 2.30 9.80 -72.62
CA GLN A 206 3.31 9.63 -73.68
C GLN A 206 3.13 8.31 -74.42
N LEU A 207 2.98 7.19 -73.71
CA LEU A 207 2.72 5.87 -74.32
C LEU A 207 1.48 5.89 -75.23
N ASN A 208 0.40 6.54 -74.79
CA ASN A 208 -0.80 6.68 -75.60
C ASN A 208 -0.60 7.53 -76.85
N SER A 209 0.35 8.48 -76.85
CA SER A 209 0.68 9.30 -78.02
C SER A 209 1.65 8.64 -79.00
N GLU A 210 2.51 7.74 -78.52
CA GLU A 210 3.53 7.05 -79.33
C GLU A 210 3.03 5.74 -79.94
N ALA A 211 1.96 5.14 -79.40
CA ALA A 211 1.36 3.95 -79.97
C ALA A 211 0.80 4.24 -81.37
N LEU A 212 1.25 3.49 -82.38
CA LEU A 212 0.66 3.50 -83.72
C LEU A 212 -0.84 3.17 -83.56
N PHE A 213 -1.74 4.10 -83.88
CA PHE A 213 -3.17 3.85 -83.79
C PHE A 213 -3.52 2.66 -84.70
N THR A 214 -3.80 1.49 -84.12
CA THR A 214 -4.45 0.41 -84.87
C THR A 214 -5.88 0.85 -85.12
N ASN A 215 -6.14 1.46 -86.28
CA ASN A 215 -7.50 1.67 -86.75
C ASN A 215 -8.09 0.32 -87.13
N ALA A 216 -8.61 -0.40 -86.13
CA ALA A 216 -9.47 -1.58 -86.24
C ALA A 216 -8.93 -2.76 -87.09
N LEU A 217 -8.96 -3.96 -86.50
CA LEU A 217 -8.78 -5.22 -87.22
C LEU A 217 -9.96 -5.44 -88.19
N HIS A 218 -9.87 -4.95 -89.42
CA HIS A 218 -10.90 -5.16 -90.47
C HIS A 218 -10.78 -6.57 -91.05
N THR A 219 -11.35 -7.56 -90.35
CA THR A 219 -11.43 -8.93 -90.86
C THR A 219 -12.58 -9.02 -91.86
N VAL A 220 -12.28 -9.26 -93.14
CA VAL A 220 -13.31 -9.32 -94.19
C VAL A 220 -13.05 -10.49 -95.15
N SER A 221 -14.13 -10.96 -95.77
CA SER A 221 -14.24 -12.27 -96.42
C SER A 221 -13.69 -12.33 -97.85
N ALA A 222 -13.53 -11.21 -98.55
CA ALA A 222 -13.11 -11.17 -99.95
C ALA A 222 -11.85 -10.31 -100.15
N ASN A 223 -10.74 -10.94 -100.55
CA ASN A 223 -9.42 -10.32 -100.75
C ASN A 223 -9.06 -10.11 -102.23
N ASP A 224 -10.05 -10.06 -103.13
CA ASP A 224 -9.82 -9.76 -104.53
C ASP A 224 -9.68 -8.24 -104.77
N SER A 225 -9.19 -7.85 -105.95
CA SER A 225 -8.93 -6.43 -106.26
C SER A 225 -10.19 -5.55 -106.17
N ASN A 226 -11.38 -6.10 -106.44
CA ASN A 226 -12.63 -5.33 -106.36
C ASN A 226 -13.13 -5.20 -104.92
N GLY A 227 -13.06 -6.26 -104.11
CA GLY A 227 -13.38 -6.25 -102.70
C GLY A 227 -12.51 -5.25 -101.95
N ILE A 228 -11.18 -5.35 -102.10
CA ILE A 228 -10.22 -4.43 -101.45
C ILE A 228 -10.54 -2.97 -101.80
N LYS A 229 -10.77 -2.67 -103.09
CA LYS A 229 -11.05 -1.30 -103.55
C LYS A 229 -12.37 -0.75 -103.00
N ASN A 230 -13.42 -1.55 -103.01
CA ASN A 230 -14.75 -1.14 -102.54
C ASN A 230 -14.75 -0.94 -101.02
N ASP A 231 -14.09 -1.83 -100.27
CA ASP A 231 -14.00 -1.75 -98.82
C ASP A 231 -13.18 -0.52 -98.37
N MET A 232 -12.07 -0.24 -99.07
CA MET A 232 -11.28 0.97 -98.86
C MET A 232 -12.08 2.25 -99.08
N TYR A 233 -12.95 2.27 -100.08
CA TYR A 233 -13.83 3.40 -100.34
C TYR A 233 -14.91 3.54 -99.27
N ALA A 234 -15.63 2.45 -98.97
CA ALA A 234 -16.75 2.44 -98.02
C ALA A 234 -16.31 2.84 -96.61
N ASN A 235 -15.12 2.40 -96.19
CA ASN A 235 -14.60 2.65 -94.86
C ASN A 235 -13.70 3.89 -94.79
N TRP A 236 -13.48 4.63 -95.88
CA TRP A 236 -12.50 5.73 -95.87
C TRP A 236 -12.74 6.77 -94.78
N ASN A 237 -14.01 7.09 -94.51
CA ASN A 237 -14.40 8.06 -93.49
C ASN A 237 -14.19 7.57 -92.06
N THR A 238 -14.09 6.25 -91.83
CA THR A 238 -13.87 5.69 -90.49
C THR A 238 -12.38 5.64 -90.12
N PHE A 239 -11.48 5.65 -91.11
CA PHE A 239 -10.04 5.76 -90.85
C PHE A 239 -9.69 7.14 -90.26
N LYS A 240 -8.89 7.16 -89.19
CA LYS A 240 -8.31 8.40 -88.65
C LYS A 240 -7.35 9.03 -89.65
N THR A 241 -7.29 10.36 -89.65
CA THR A 241 -6.23 11.13 -90.33
C THR A 241 -4.87 10.78 -89.73
N GLY A 242 -3.84 10.67 -90.57
CA GLY A 242 -2.49 10.25 -90.19
C GLY A 242 -2.12 8.85 -90.71
N VAL A 243 -1.15 8.22 -90.06
CA VAL A 243 -0.68 6.87 -90.39
C VAL A 243 -1.37 5.85 -89.50
N ALA A 244 -1.97 4.83 -90.11
CA ALA A 244 -2.57 3.71 -89.40
C ALA A 244 -2.20 2.38 -90.06
N ALA A 245 -2.16 1.31 -89.28
CA ALA A 245 -2.01 -0.04 -89.80
C ALA A 245 -3.38 -0.64 -90.11
N LEU A 246 -3.43 -1.43 -91.18
CA LEU A 246 -4.60 -2.16 -91.61
C LEU A 246 -4.24 -3.63 -91.82
N LEU A 247 -5.19 -4.53 -91.55
CA LEU A 247 -5.04 -5.96 -91.69
C LEU A 247 -6.28 -6.52 -92.39
N TYR A 248 -6.11 -7.09 -93.58
CA TYR A 248 -7.10 -7.93 -94.26
C TYR A 248 -6.66 -9.38 -94.19
N ARG A 249 -7.59 -10.30 -93.97
CA ARG A 249 -7.29 -11.73 -93.82
C ARG A 249 -8.50 -12.55 -94.16
N ASN A 250 -8.32 -13.56 -95.01
CA ASN A 250 -9.24 -14.67 -95.16
C ASN A 250 -8.47 -16.01 -95.04
N SER A 251 -9.12 -17.13 -95.37
CA SER A 251 -8.51 -18.47 -95.29
C SER A 251 -7.45 -18.75 -96.38
N ALA A 252 -7.35 -17.90 -97.41
CA ALA A 252 -6.45 -18.10 -98.55
C ALA A 252 -5.26 -17.12 -98.54
N GLU A 253 -5.46 -15.87 -98.11
CA GLU A 253 -4.47 -14.79 -98.14
C GLU A 253 -4.65 -13.81 -96.97
N ALA A 254 -3.56 -13.16 -96.58
CA ALA A 254 -3.58 -12.01 -95.68
C ALA A 254 -2.89 -10.81 -96.32
N TRP A 255 -3.48 -9.62 -96.20
CA TRP A 255 -2.86 -8.35 -96.57
C TRP A 255 -2.62 -7.49 -95.34
N ILE A 256 -1.43 -6.91 -95.25
CA ILE A 256 -1.09 -5.89 -94.26
C ILE A 256 -0.95 -4.57 -95.00
N GLY A 257 -1.55 -3.52 -94.45
CA GLY A 257 -1.57 -2.21 -95.06
C GLY A 257 -1.08 -1.10 -94.15
N LEU A 258 -0.52 -0.08 -94.78
CA LEU A 258 -0.26 1.22 -94.16
C LEU A 258 -1.16 2.26 -94.82
N ILE A 259 -2.09 2.80 -94.05
CA ILE A 259 -2.94 3.90 -94.46
C ILE A 259 -2.15 5.19 -94.23
N ASN A 260 -2.08 6.03 -95.26
CA ASN A 260 -1.64 7.41 -95.15
C ASN A 260 -2.81 8.31 -95.56
N LYS A 261 -3.60 8.73 -94.57
CA LYS A 261 -4.78 9.57 -94.78
C LYS A 261 -4.45 11.03 -94.44
N TYR A 262 -4.53 11.90 -95.43
CA TYR A 262 -4.41 13.34 -95.20
C TYR A 262 -5.74 13.92 -94.70
N ASP A 263 -6.84 13.65 -95.42
CA ASP A 263 -8.19 14.08 -95.07
C ASP A 263 -9.25 13.08 -95.61
N ASN A 264 -10.54 13.42 -95.50
CA ASN A 264 -11.63 12.58 -95.99
C ASN A 264 -11.72 12.48 -97.53
N ALA A 265 -10.95 13.26 -98.29
CA ALA A 265 -10.94 13.26 -99.75
C ALA A 265 -9.62 12.72 -100.35
N LYS A 266 -8.52 12.75 -99.59
CA LYS A 266 -7.16 12.45 -100.06
C LYS A 266 -6.42 11.52 -99.12
N GLY A 267 -5.81 10.51 -99.72
CA GLY A 267 -4.86 9.62 -99.09
C GLY A 267 -4.66 8.37 -99.92
N SER A 268 -3.79 7.51 -99.43
CA SER A 268 -3.47 6.24 -100.06
C SER A 268 -3.26 5.15 -99.02
N VAL A 269 -3.37 3.91 -99.48
CA VAL A 269 -3.05 2.73 -98.68
C VAL A 269 -2.07 1.89 -99.47
N LEU A 270 -0.91 1.62 -98.89
CA LEU A 270 0.02 0.61 -99.39
C LEU A 270 -0.39 -0.72 -98.76
N LEU A 271 -0.61 -1.73 -99.58
CA LEU A 271 -1.05 -3.06 -99.18
C LEU A 271 -0.04 -4.08 -99.67
N ILE A 272 0.34 -5.02 -98.80
CA ILE A 272 1.27 -6.11 -99.12
C ILE A 272 0.61 -7.41 -98.67
N ASN A 273 0.53 -8.40 -99.55
CA ASN A 273 -0.06 -9.70 -99.20
C ASN A 273 0.97 -10.70 -98.68
N SER A 274 0.47 -11.82 -98.16
CA SER A 274 1.25 -12.94 -97.63
C SER A 274 2.17 -13.62 -98.65
N TRP A 275 1.96 -13.37 -99.95
CA TRP A 275 2.79 -13.91 -101.04
C TRP A 275 3.75 -12.87 -101.62
N GLY A 276 3.74 -11.62 -101.10
CA GLY A 276 4.64 -10.56 -101.52
C GLY A 276 4.11 -9.65 -102.64
N SER A 277 2.88 -9.87 -103.12
CA SER A 277 2.22 -8.93 -104.03
C SER A 277 1.95 -7.60 -103.33
N ILE A 278 2.14 -6.50 -104.06
CA ILE A 278 2.02 -5.13 -103.54
C ILE A 278 0.99 -4.37 -104.36
N LYS A 279 0.03 -3.78 -103.66
CA LYS A 279 -1.01 -2.92 -104.23
C LYS A 279 -0.98 -1.56 -103.57
N VAL A 280 -1.35 -0.53 -104.32
CA VAL A 280 -1.67 0.79 -103.75
C VAL A 280 -3.09 1.16 -104.08
N TYR A 281 -3.86 1.45 -103.04
CA TYR A 281 -5.14 2.13 -103.15
C TYR A 281 -4.92 3.64 -103.06
N ARG A 282 -5.50 4.40 -103.98
CA ARG A 282 -5.60 5.85 -103.91
C ARG A 282 -7.07 6.20 -103.74
N HIS A 283 -7.41 6.89 -102.65
CA HIS A 283 -8.80 7.23 -102.37
C HIS A 283 -9.33 8.27 -103.37
N TYR A 284 -8.52 9.27 -103.70
CA TYR A 284 -8.86 10.24 -104.74
C TYR A 284 -8.90 9.55 -106.11
N GLY A 285 -10.10 9.38 -106.65
CA GLY A 285 -10.37 8.61 -107.87
C GLY A 285 -10.67 7.12 -107.64
N THR A 286 -10.67 6.65 -106.38
CA THR A 286 -11.04 5.28 -105.98
C THR A 286 -10.33 4.21 -106.81
N VAL A 287 -9.00 4.32 -106.93
CA VAL A 287 -8.19 3.46 -107.79
C VAL A 287 -7.37 2.49 -106.95
N LEU A 288 -7.43 1.20 -107.27
CA LEU A 288 -6.49 0.20 -106.78
C LEU A 288 -5.55 -0.18 -107.91
N THR A 289 -4.24 -0.11 -107.67
CA THR A 289 -3.21 -0.38 -108.67
C THR A 289 -2.26 -1.46 -108.15
N ASP A 290 -2.03 -2.48 -108.96
CA ASP A 290 -0.96 -3.45 -108.74
C ASP A 290 0.39 -2.77 -109.00
N ILE A 291 1.22 -2.67 -107.97
CA ILE A 291 2.60 -2.20 -108.10
C ILE A 291 3.50 -3.38 -108.46
N TYR A 292 3.25 -4.52 -107.80
CA TYR A 292 3.99 -5.74 -108.01
C TYR A 292 3.07 -6.93 -107.79
N VAL A 293 3.11 -7.90 -108.70
CA VAL A 293 2.41 -9.18 -108.56
C VAL A 293 3.46 -10.25 -108.40
N ALA A 294 3.49 -10.87 -107.23
CA ALA A 294 4.33 -12.03 -106.99
C ALA A 294 3.81 -13.22 -107.81
N SER A 295 4.72 -13.94 -108.46
CA SER A 295 4.45 -15.16 -109.23
C SER A 295 4.31 -16.38 -108.32
#